data_AF-A0A0M9XA65-F1
#
_entry.id   AF-A0A0M9XA65-F1
#
_cell.length_a   1.000
_cell.length_b   1.000
_cell.length_c   1.000
_cell.angle_alpha   90.00
_cell.angle_beta   90.00
_cell.angle_gamma   90.00
#
_symmetry.space_group_name_H-M   'P 1'
#
loop_
_entity.id
_entity.type
_entity.pdbx_description
1 polymer ?
#
loop_
_entity_poly.entity_id
_entity_poly.type
_entity_poly.pdbx_seq_one_letter_code
_entity_poly.pdbx_strand_id
1 'polypeptide(L)'
;VGVPTYSAGMDFRGVYGSSARVRSGADRKVRVEVPPLSAVVLKAAKALRSPSVKPSVSVQAPAAGATGDVEVSAEVDGGGLNRVVFAAQVGNGPWRTLGSADHAPYRVTQHLPDTVRAGTPLRYKAVVVDGAGRTASDTAATTAGQPPAPE
;
A
#
# COMPACT_ATOMS: atom_id res chain seq x y z
N VAL A 1 -22.07 -12.08 -3.60
CA VAL A 1 -20.62 -11.78 -3.64
C VAL A 1 -19.96 -12.14 -2.30
N GLY A 2 -18.68 -12.55 -2.30
CA GLY A 2 -17.89 -12.71 -1.07
C GLY A 2 -17.11 -11.43 -0.77
N VAL A 3 -17.33 -10.83 0.39
CA VAL A 3 -16.75 -9.52 0.76
C VAL A 3 -15.73 -9.73 1.89
N PRO A 4 -14.47 -9.27 1.74
CA PRO A 4 -13.48 -9.32 2.83
C PRO A 4 -13.86 -8.37 3.95
N THR A 5 -13.68 -8.82 5.20
CA THR A 5 -14.06 -8.07 6.42
C THR A 5 -12.91 -7.87 7.39
N TYR A 6 -11.76 -8.50 7.12
CA TYR A 6 -10.54 -8.44 7.94
C TYR A 6 -10.71 -8.88 9.40
N SER A 7 -11.87 -9.43 9.76
CA SER A 7 -12.18 -9.96 11.09
C SER A 7 -12.73 -11.36 10.97
N ALA A 8 -12.16 -12.34 11.68
CA ALA A 8 -12.71 -13.70 11.73
C ALA A 8 -13.77 -13.80 12.83
N GLY A 9 -14.92 -14.42 12.56
CA GLY A 9 -15.99 -14.59 13.54
C GLY A 9 -16.55 -13.27 14.06
N MET A 10 -16.60 -12.23 13.23
CA MET A 10 -17.24 -10.95 13.56
C MET A 10 -18.68 -10.97 13.08
N ASP A 11 -19.60 -10.53 13.93
CA ASP A 11 -20.99 -10.35 13.56
C ASP A 11 -21.19 -9.01 12.84
N PHE A 12 -22.03 -9.02 11.82
CA PHE A 12 -22.42 -7.85 11.04
C PHE A 12 -23.94 -7.76 11.00
N ARG A 13 -24.45 -6.54 11.14
CA ARG A 13 -25.88 -6.22 11.06
C ARG A 13 -26.14 -5.33 9.86
N GLY A 14 -27.17 -5.66 9.09
CA GLY A 14 -27.73 -4.76 8.09
C GLY A 14 -28.17 -3.43 8.69
N VAL A 15 -27.73 -2.33 8.07
CA VAL A 15 -28.15 -0.97 8.41
C VAL A 15 -28.78 -0.24 7.21
N TYR A 16 -28.64 -0.77 5.99
CA TYR A 16 -29.30 -0.28 4.80
C TYR A 16 -29.47 -1.41 3.77
N GLY A 17 -30.60 -1.42 3.05
CA GLY A 17 -30.91 -2.38 1.97
C GLY A 17 -31.06 -3.85 2.40
N SER A 18 -30.85 -4.15 3.68
CA SER A 18 -30.97 -5.48 4.26
C SER A 18 -31.11 -5.38 5.78
N SER A 19 -31.83 -6.33 6.39
CA SER A 19 -31.88 -6.55 7.84
C SER A 19 -31.05 -7.77 8.28
N ALA A 20 -30.28 -8.35 7.36
CA ALA A 20 -29.54 -9.58 7.59
C ALA A 20 -28.56 -9.46 8.77
N ARG A 21 -28.38 -10.58 9.45
CA ARG A 21 -27.29 -10.80 10.41
C ARG A 21 -26.39 -11.87 9.85
N VAL A 22 -25.16 -11.51 9.57
CA VAL A 22 -24.17 -12.44 9.01
C VAL A 22 -22.94 -12.43 9.90
N ARG A 23 -22.23 -13.55 9.92
CA ARG A 23 -20.99 -13.71 10.65
C ARG A 23 -19.88 -14.00 9.66
N SER A 24 -18.75 -13.33 9.81
CA SER A 24 -17.59 -13.62 8.97
C SER A 24 -16.99 -14.98 9.29
N GLY A 25 -16.58 -15.70 8.26
CA GLY A 25 -15.92 -16.99 8.39
C GLY A 25 -14.49 -16.87 8.95
N ALA A 26 -13.83 -18.01 9.15
CA ALA A 26 -12.40 -18.05 9.46
C ALA A 26 -11.54 -17.43 8.36
N ASP A 27 -12.03 -17.47 7.12
CA ASP A 27 -11.49 -16.80 5.93
C ASP A 27 -11.66 -15.27 5.94
N ARG A 28 -12.29 -14.72 7.01
CA ARG A 28 -12.57 -13.29 7.19
C ARG A 28 -13.48 -12.71 6.10
N LYS A 29 -14.33 -13.53 5.47
CA LYS A 29 -15.31 -13.07 4.47
C LYS A 29 -16.73 -13.23 4.95
N VAL A 30 -17.62 -12.41 4.39
CA VAL A 30 -19.08 -12.57 4.48
C VAL A 30 -19.65 -12.74 3.08
N ARG A 31 -20.66 -13.59 2.93
CA ARG A 31 -21.44 -13.70 1.69
C ARG A 31 -22.59 -12.71 1.77
N VAL A 32 -22.69 -11.84 0.76
CA VAL A 32 -23.72 -10.81 0.66
C VAL A 32 -24.47 -10.97 -0.65
N GLU A 33 -25.80 -10.96 -0.59
CA GLU A 33 -26.68 -10.84 -1.73
C GLU A 33 -27.10 -9.38 -1.88
N VAL A 34 -26.94 -8.84 -3.09
CA VAL A 34 -27.27 -7.44 -3.40
C VAL A 34 -28.24 -7.46 -4.57
N PRO A 35 -29.49 -7.00 -4.39
CA PRO A 35 -30.45 -6.91 -5.49
C PRO A 35 -29.95 -5.98 -6.61
N PRO A 36 -30.43 -6.16 -7.86
CA PRO A 36 -30.09 -5.26 -8.95
C PRO A 36 -30.39 -3.79 -8.61
N LEU A 37 -29.49 -2.89 -9.04
CA LEU A 37 -29.60 -1.43 -8.83
C LEU A 37 -29.80 -1.03 -7.34
N SER A 38 -29.31 -1.85 -6.41
CA SER A 38 -29.45 -1.63 -4.97
C SER A 38 -28.09 -1.61 -4.26
N ALA A 39 -28.08 -1.19 -3.01
CA ALA A 39 -26.91 -1.24 -2.14
C ALA A 39 -27.27 -1.88 -0.80
N VAL A 40 -26.33 -2.64 -0.23
CA VAL A 40 -26.45 -3.22 1.11
C VAL A 40 -25.31 -2.69 1.96
N VAL A 41 -25.63 -2.16 3.13
CA VAL A 41 -24.63 -1.72 4.11
C VAL A 41 -24.73 -2.59 5.35
N LEU A 42 -23.61 -3.20 5.71
CA LEU A 42 -23.45 -4.02 6.89
C LEU A 42 -22.51 -3.31 7.87
N LYS A 43 -22.92 -3.20 9.14
CA LYS A 43 -22.09 -2.64 10.21
C LYS A 43 -21.55 -3.77 11.09
N ALA A 44 -20.24 -3.76 11.35
CA ALA A 44 -19.60 -4.67 12.29
C ALA A 44 -20.11 -4.42 13.72
N ALA A 45 -20.30 -5.48 14.49
CA ALA A 45 -20.78 -5.39 15.87
C ALA A 45 -19.73 -4.82 16.83
N LYS A 46 -18.44 -4.88 16.48
CA LYS A 46 -17.31 -4.41 17.30
C LYS A 46 -16.24 -3.77 16.43
N ALA A 47 -15.36 -2.98 17.06
CA ALA A 47 -14.18 -2.43 16.41
C ALA A 47 -13.28 -3.54 15.87
N LEU A 48 -12.52 -3.21 14.82
CA LEU A 48 -11.48 -4.09 14.29
C LEU A 48 -10.43 -4.34 15.35
N ARG A 49 -9.91 -5.58 15.39
CA ARG A 49 -8.80 -5.91 16.28
C ARG A 49 -7.55 -5.18 15.83
N SER A 50 -6.85 -4.57 16.78
CA SER A 50 -5.51 -4.03 16.53
C SER A 50 -4.56 -5.14 16.09
N PRO A 51 -3.60 -4.84 15.20
CA PRO A 51 -2.63 -5.85 14.78
C PRO A 51 -1.75 -6.32 15.96
N SER A 52 -1.50 -7.62 16.05
CA SER A 52 -0.71 -8.21 17.13
C SER A 52 0.80 -7.99 16.96
N VAL A 53 1.28 -7.86 15.72
CA VAL A 53 2.70 -7.70 15.38
C VAL A 53 2.94 -6.31 14.83
N LYS A 54 4.03 -5.64 15.23
CA LYS A 54 4.44 -4.34 14.65
C LYS A 54 4.75 -4.51 13.16
N PRO A 55 4.50 -3.49 12.32
CA PRO A 55 4.89 -3.58 10.93
C PRO A 55 6.41 -3.49 10.80
N SER A 56 6.97 -4.19 9.81
CA SER A 56 8.30 -3.94 9.26
C SER A 56 8.18 -3.67 7.76
N VAL A 57 9.18 -3.02 7.18
CA VAL A 57 9.20 -2.71 5.76
C VAL A 57 10.62 -2.85 5.22
N SER A 58 10.75 -3.35 3.99
CA SER A 58 12.00 -3.32 3.21
C SER A 58 11.73 -2.69 1.85
N VAL A 59 12.55 -1.72 1.45
CA VAL A 59 12.39 -1.00 0.18
C VAL A 59 13.22 -1.66 -0.90
N GLN A 60 12.59 -1.92 -2.05
CA GLN A 60 13.31 -2.32 -3.25
C GLN A 60 13.47 -1.10 -4.17
N ALA A 61 14.71 -0.64 -4.32
CA ALA A 61 15.05 0.36 -5.32
C ALA A 61 15.07 -0.25 -6.73
N PRO A 62 14.85 0.58 -7.78
CA PRO A 62 15.10 0.19 -9.16
C PRO A 62 16.54 -0.31 -9.35
N ALA A 63 16.74 -1.13 -10.39
CA ALA A 63 18.07 -1.53 -10.81
C ALA A 63 18.98 -0.31 -11.09
N ALA A 64 20.28 -0.49 -10.90
CA ALA A 64 21.26 0.54 -11.24
C ALA A 64 21.19 0.88 -12.73
N GLY A 65 21.38 2.15 -13.07
CA GLY A 65 21.19 2.63 -14.44
C GLY A 65 19.73 2.93 -14.79
N ALA A 66 18.90 3.25 -13.80
CA ALA A 66 17.49 3.60 -13.94
C ALA A 66 17.27 4.82 -14.87
N THR A 67 16.35 4.70 -15.83
CA THR A 67 15.94 5.78 -16.76
C THR A 67 14.43 5.78 -16.97
N GLY A 68 13.86 6.94 -17.31
CA GLY A 68 12.42 7.05 -17.56
C GLY A 68 11.57 6.67 -16.36
N ASP A 69 10.50 5.90 -16.59
CA ASP A 69 9.61 5.42 -15.54
C ASP A 69 10.20 4.20 -14.82
N VAL A 70 10.36 4.31 -13.51
CA VAL A 70 10.88 3.23 -12.67
C VAL A 70 9.94 2.91 -11.52
N GLU A 71 9.80 1.61 -11.23
CA GLU A 71 9.00 1.13 -10.11
C GLU A 71 9.85 1.06 -8.84
N VAL A 72 9.29 1.56 -7.74
CA VAL A 72 9.81 1.40 -6.39
C VAL A 72 8.80 0.57 -5.62
N SER A 73 9.23 -0.55 -5.06
CA SER A 73 8.36 -1.43 -4.28
C SER A 73 8.78 -1.49 -2.82
N ALA A 74 7.86 -1.95 -1.97
CA ALA A 74 8.15 -2.25 -0.59
C ALA A 74 7.47 -3.57 -0.19
N GLU A 75 8.24 -4.43 0.45
CA GLU A 75 7.70 -5.59 1.15
C GLU A 75 7.38 -5.20 2.58
N VAL A 76 6.21 -5.63 3.06
CA VAL A 76 5.69 -5.30 4.38
C VAL A 76 5.25 -6.56 5.09
N ASP A 77 5.83 -6.79 6.26
CA ASP A 77 5.44 -7.86 7.17
C ASP A 77 4.79 -7.28 8.42
N GLY A 78 3.94 -8.09 9.06
CA GLY A 78 3.22 -7.69 10.26
C GLY A 78 2.27 -6.51 10.01
N GLY A 79 1.83 -5.89 11.11
CA GLY A 79 0.76 -4.89 11.04
C GLY A 79 -0.55 -5.47 10.51
N GLY A 80 -1.37 -4.61 9.93
CA GLY A 80 -2.69 -4.94 9.41
C GLY A 80 -3.40 -3.67 8.95
N LEU A 81 -4.03 -3.73 7.77
CA LEU A 81 -4.54 -2.55 7.06
C LEU A 81 -3.44 -1.49 6.87
N ASN A 82 -2.28 -1.96 6.39
CA ASN A 82 -1.10 -1.12 6.28
C ASN A 82 -1.24 -0.14 5.11
N ARG A 83 -0.70 1.06 5.29
CA ARG A 83 -0.45 2.02 4.22
C ARG A 83 1.05 2.31 4.16
N VAL A 84 1.62 2.27 2.97
CA VAL A 84 3.01 2.62 2.72
C VAL A 84 3.07 3.96 2.00
N VAL A 85 3.91 4.88 2.48
CA VAL A 85 4.22 6.15 1.82
C VAL A 85 5.64 6.10 1.29
N PHE A 86 5.82 6.46 0.02
CA PHE A 86 7.10 6.43 -0.67
C PHE A 86 7.63 7.83 -0.91
N ALA A 87 8.94 8.00 -0.79
CA ALA A 87 9.64 9.22 -1.14
C ALA A 87 10.96 8.91 -1.86
N ALA A 88 11.39 9.82 -2.72
CA ALA A 88 12.67 9.76 -3.42
C ALA A 88 13.47 11.05 -3.24
N GLN A 89 14.79 10.92 -3.29
CA GLN A 89 15.76 12.00 -3.38
C GLN A 89 16.65 11.74 -4.59
N VAL A 90 16.71 12.71 -5.50
CA VAL A 90 17.56 12.69 -6.70
C VAL A 90 18.78 13.56 -6.44
N GLY A 91 19.98 12.98 -6.51
CA GLY A 91 21.23 13.62 -6.17
C GLY A 91 21.22 14.18 -4.74
N ASN A 92 21.53 15.46 -4.61
CA ASN A 92 21.48 16.21 -3.34
C ASN A 92 20.24 17.09 -3.23
N GLY A 93 19.23 16.88 -4.08
CA GLY A 93 17.97 17.62 -4.02
C GLY A 93 17.16 17.32 -2.75
N PRO A 94 16.03 18.00 -2.55
CA PRO A 94 15.13 17.68 -1.45
C PRO A 94 14.45 16.32 -1.67
N TRP A 95 14.04 15.66 -0.57
CA TRP A 95 13.13 14.52 -0.63
C TRP A 95 11.78 14.96 -1.21
N ARG A 96 11.23 14.13 -2.11
CA ARG A 96 9.91 14.31 -2.72
C ARG A 96 9.06 13.07 -2.44
N THR A 97 7.85 13.27 -1.96
CA THR A 97 6.87 12.18 -1.83
C THR A 97 6.42 11.74 -3.22
N LEU A 98 6.47 10.44 -3.47
CA LEU A 98 6.02 9.84 -4.74
C LEU A 98 4.55 9.44 -4.69
N GLY A 99 4.05 9.08 -3.50
CA GLY A 99 2.66 8.66 -3.30
C GLY A 99 2.53 7.66 -2.16
N SER A 100 1.38 7.00 -2.10
CA SER A 100 1.09 5.96 -1.12
C SER A 100 0.34 4.78 -1.72
N ALA A 101 0.57 3.59 -1.18
CA ALA A 101 -0.17 2.37 -1.48
C ALA A 101 -0.83 1.85 -0.19
N ASP A 102 -2.11 1.51 -0.23
CA ASP A 102 -2.92 1.06 0.91
C ASP A 102 -3.24 -0.45 0.88
N HIS A 103 -2.73 -1.15 -0.13
CA HIS A 103 -2.80 -2.60 -0.24
C HIS A 103 -1.58 -3.15 -0.99
N ALA A 104 -1.27 -4.41 -0.69
CA ALA A 104 -0.23 -5.14 -1.41
C ALA A 104 -0.71 -5.48 -2.84
N PRO A 105 0.20 -5.54 -3.83
CA PRO A 105 1.62 -5.20 -3.75
C PRO A 105 1.84 -3.69 -3.56
N TYR A 106 2.71 -3.30 -2.61
CA TYR A 106 2.99 -1.89 -2.33
C TYR A 106 4.04 -1.36 -3.29
N ARG A 107 3.63 -0.48 -4.20
CA ARG A 107 4.49 0.08 -5.24
C ARG A 107 4.05 1.47 -5.67
N VAL A 108 5.02 2.22 -6.18
CA VAL A 108 4.80 3.50 -6.87
C VAL A 108 5.73 3.58 -8.07
N THR A 109 5.35 4.38 -9.06
CA THR A 109 6.20 4.73 -10.19
C THR A 109 6.80 6.11 -9.98
N GLN A 110 8.10 6.25 -10.20
CA GLN A 110 8.77 7.54 -10.35
C GLN A 110 9.16 7.73 -11.80
N HIS A 111 8.83 8.90 -12.36
CA HIS A 111 9.41 9.35 -13.62
C HIS A 111 10.74 10.07 -13.37
N LEU A 112 11.82 9.61 -14.01
CA LEU A 112 13.12 10.26 -14.04
C LEU A 112 13.25 11.07 -15.33
N PRO A 113 13.25 12.41 -15.26
CA PRO A 113 13.37 13.24 -16.47
C PRO A 113 14.78 13.14 -17.06
N ASP A 114 14.91 13.36 -18.37
CA ASP A 114 16.17 13.29 -19.12
C ASP A 114 17.25 14.28 -18.63
N THR A 115 16.88 15.23 -17.77
CA THR A 115 17.80 16.14 -17.10
C THR A 115 18.59 15.49 -15.96
N VAL A 116 18.18 14.30 -15.50
CA VAL A 116 18.92 13.51 -14.51
C VAL A 116 20.09 12.82 -15.20
N ARG A 117 21.30 13.22 -14.84
CA ARG A 117 22.53 12.69 -15.45
C ARG A 117 22.78 11.24 -15.03
N ALA A 118 23.39 10.45 -15.91
CA ALA A 118 23.90 9.14 -15.57
C ALA A 118 24.84 9.19 -14.34
N GLY A 119 24.72 8.21 -13.47
CA GLY A 119 25.46 8.14 -12.21
C GLY A 119 24.90 9.02 -11.09
N THR A 120 23.85 9.81 -11.33
CA THR A 120 23.20 10.58 -10.25
C THR A 120 22.69 9.62 -9.17
N PRO A 121 23.06 9.83 -7.89
CA PRO A 121 22.55 9.02 -6.79
C PRO A 121 21.03 9.14 -6.66
N LEU A 122 20.34 8.02 -6.56
CA LEU A 122 18.90 7.96 -6.27
C LEU A 122 18.74 7.29 -4.91
N ARG A 123 18.03 7.95 -3.99
CA ARG A 123 17.71 7.40 -2.66
C ARG A 123 16.21 7.32 -2.51
N TYR A 124 15.73 6.21 -1.97
CA TYR A 124 14.32 5.93 -1.75
C TYR A 124 14.08 5.67 -0.28
N LYS A 125 12.89 6.05 0.18
CA LYS A 125 12.40 5.76 1.53
C LYS A 125 10.97 5.29 1.44
N ALA A 126 10.64 4.24 2.17
CA ALA A 126 9.25 3.85 2.41
C ALA A 126 8.97 3.91 3.91
N VAL A 127 7.78 4.39 4.25
CA VAL A 127 7.28 4.41 5.62
C VAL A 127 5.95 3.66 5.64
N VAL A 128 5.91 2.55 6.37
CA VAL A 128 4.67 1.83 6.63
C VAL A 128 4.00 2.39 7.88
N VAL A 129 2.68 2.53 7.83
CA VAL A 129 1.80 2.85 8.95
C VAL A 129 0.75 1.74 9.03
N ASP A 130 0.58 1.12 10.18
CA ASP A 130 -0.48 0.10 10.38
C ASP A 130 -1.81 0.71 10.86
N GLY A 131 -2.86 -0.11 10.92
CA GLY A 131 -4.19 0.31 11.40
C GLY A 131 -4.25 0.73 12.89
N ALA A 132 -3.18 0.57 13.66
CA ALA A 132 -3.03 1.10 15.02
C ALA A 132 -2.16 2.38 15.07
N GLY A 133 -1.72 2.91 13.93
CA GLY A 133 -0.89 4.10 13.82
C GLY A 133 0.60 3.86 14.11
N ARG A 134 1.05 2.61 14.24
CA ARG A 134 2.47 2.29 14.45
C ARG A 134 3.21 2.36 13.13
N THR A 135 4.47 2.81 13.18
CA THR A 135 5.26 3.05 11.98
C THR A 135 6.57 2.26 11.96
N ALA A 136 7.00 1.89 10.76
CA ALA A 136 8.37 1.47 10.48
C ALA A 136 8.81 2.09 9.15
N SER A 137 10.12 2.18 8.93
CA SER A 137 10.65 2.73 7.68
C SER A 137 11.95 2.06 7.30
N ASP A 138 12.22 2.04 6.01
CA ASP A 138 13.47 1.57 5.43
C ASP A 138 13.87 2.47 4.25
N THR A 139 15.13 2.37 3.84
CA THR A 139 15.72 3.14 2.75
C THR A 139 16.52 2.27 1.81
N ALA A 140 16.46 2.55 0.52
CA ALA A 140 17.27 1.90 -0.50
C ALA A 140 17.92 2.93 -1.42
N ALA A 141 19.03 2.57 -2.07
CA ALA A 141 19.75 3.47 -2.97
C ALA A 141 20.13 2.76 -4.28
N THR A 142 20.21 3.54 -5.35
CA THR A 142 20.63 3.11 -6.69
C THR A 142 21.19 4.31 -7.47
N THR A 143 21.44 4.16 -8.76
CA THR A 143 21.97 5.22 -9.63
C THR A 143 21.12 5.37 -10.90
N ALA A 144 21.01 6.61 -11.38
CA ALA A 144 20.41 6.90 -12.68
C ALA A 144 21.30 6.43 -13.85
N GLY A 145 20.68 6.03 -14.95
CA GLY A 145 21.34 5.66 -16.20
C GLY A 145 21.43 6.82 -17.18
N GLN A 146 21.95 6.53 -18.37
CA GLN A 146 21.96 7.48 -19.48
C GLN A 146 20.58 7.48 -20.16
N PRO A 147 19.85 8.62 -20.17
CA PRO A 147 18.59 8.71 -20.90
C PRO A 147 18.78 8.36 -22.38
N PRO A 148 17.82 7.66 -23.02
CA PRO A 148 17.87 7.40 -24.46
C PRO A 148 17.89 8.72 -25.24
N ALA A 149 18.49 8.70 -26.44
CA ALA A 149 18.49 9.87 -27.30
C ALA A 149 17.05 10.24 -27.72
N PRO A 150 16.71 11.52 -27.83
CA PRO A 150 15.43 11.95 -28.39
C PRO A 150 15.25 11.37 -29.81
N GLU A 151 14.03 10.93 -30.13
CA GLU A 151 13.63 10.58 -31.50
C GLU A 151 13.49 11.83 -32.39
#